data_AF-A0A930QGR4-F1
#
_entry.id   AF-A0A930QGR4-F1
#
_cell.length_a   1.000
_cell.length_b   1.000
_cell.length_c   1.000
_cell.angle_alpha   90.00
_cell.angle_beta   90.00
_cell.angle_gamma   90.00
#
_symmetry.space_group_name_H-M   'P 1'
#
loop_
_entity.id
_entity.type
_entity.pdbx_description
1 polymer ?
#
loop_
_entity_poly.entity_id
_entity_poly.type
_entity_poly.pdbx_seq_one_letter_code
_entity_poly.pdbx_strand_id
1 'polypeptide(L)'
;MQWKSIGTYVRKKQNTVLCATLAGMMLLSSGFTMNGFPKNMHRVSVHVDGETINDMTVQTQPNDIFAKLGVELGEKDTYEVREGADGRHTEISVRRAVPVTISFWGDTQQVMTSGRTVGDVVAEYGYNMNEVDVSPGVETPVTAHLAIRLTENEQAAEQRRAREREAERVSRGIPRYRAAYTMRASAYLPSDGGGAGITATGMAARRGVVAVDPNVIPLGSRLYIPGYGEAIAADTGGAIVGNTIDLCMESYDEAIQFGRRSVEVYVLE
;
A
#
# COMPACT_ATOMS: atom_id res chain seq x y z
N MET A 1 -23.77 -67.62 17.04
CA MET A 1 -22.61 -66.70 17.20
C MET A 1 -21.69 -66.99 16.02
N GLN A 2 -21.69 -66.19 14.94
CA GLN A 2 -20.79 -65.03 14.74
C GLN A 2 -19.34 -65.38 15.13
N TRP A 3 -18.37 -65.51 14.21
CA TRP A 3 -17.83 -64.41 13.40
C TRP A 3 -17.29 -64.79 12.01
N LYS A 4 -17.15 -63.73 11.20
CA LYS A 4 -16.78 -63.66 9.78
C LYS A 4 -15.28 -63.84 9.53
N SER A 5 -15.02 -64.33 8.31
CA SER A 5 -13.76 -64.46 7.58
C SER A 5 -12.83 -63.24 7.65
N ILE A 6 -11.53 -63.52 7.84
CA ILE A 6 -10.42 -62.58 7.70
C ILE A 6 -9.41 -63.18 6.70
N GLY A 7 -9.04 -62.39 5.69
CA GLY A 7 -7.70 -62.43 5.09
C GLY A 7 -7.54 -63.11 3.74
N THR A 8 -8.16 -62.59 2.68
CA THR A 8 -7.68 -62.86 1.30
C THR A 8 -6.38 -62.09 1.04
N TYR A 9 -5.32 -62.89 0.94
CA TYR A 9 -3.97 -62.58 0.51
C TYR A 9 -3.93 -61.74 -0.79
N VAL A 10 -3.36 -60.54 -0.73
CA VAL A 10 -3.05 -59.72 -1.90
C VAL A 10 -1.87 -60.36 -2.64
N ARG A 11 -2.16 -60.97 -3.79
CA ARG A 11 -1.19 -61.56 -4.70
C ARG A 11 -0.44 -60.45 -5.45
N LYS A 12 0.72 -60.04 -4.93
CA LYS A 12 1.69 -59.15 -5.59
C LYS A 12 2.77 -60.00 -6.28
N LYS A 13 2.83 -59.92 -7.62
CA LYS A 13 3.88 -60.33 -8.59
C LYS A 13 3.33 -61.26 -9.67
N GLN A 14 3.10 -60.67 -10.84
CA GLN A 14 3.24 -61.26 -12.19
C GLN A 14 2.67 -60.21 -13.15
N ASN A 15 3.49 -59.26 -13.65
CA ASN A 15 3.18 -58.43 -14.83
C ASN A 15 4.38 -57.58 -15.33
N THR A 16 5.50 -57.52 -14.60
CA THR A 16 6.65 -56.70 -14.99
C THR A 16 7.46 -57.28 -16.17
N VAL A 17 7.32 -58.57 -16.49
CA VAL A 17 8.11 -59.22 -17.56
C VAL A 17 7.39 -59.21 -18.91
N LEU A 18 6.05 -59.11 -18.94
CA LEU A 18 5.26 -59.13 -20.18
C LEU A 18 5.25 -57.75 -20.90
N CYS A 19 5.31 -56.63 -20.16
CA CYS A 19 5.39 -55.29 -20.77
C CYS A 19 6.78 -54.95 -21.32
N ALA A 20 7.85 -55.48 -20.72
CA ALA A 20 9.22 -55.20 -21.17
C ALA A 20 9.54 -55.86 -22.52
N THR A 21 8.95 -57.02 -22.81
CA THR A 21 9.12 -57.72 -24.10
C THR A 21 8.24 -57.11 -25.20
N LEU A 22 7.02 -56.63 -24.87
CA LEU A 22 6.17 -55.89 -25.81
C LEU A 22 6.78 -54.53 -26.22
N ALA A 23 7.44 -53.82 -25.29
CA ALA A 23 8.16 -52.59 -25.61
C ALA A 23 9.38 -52.83 -26.53
N GLY A 24 10.09 -53.96 -26.36
CA GLY A 24 11.23 -54.32 -27.20
C GLY A 24 10.85 -54.73 -28.63
N MET A 25 9.67 -55.29 -28.84
CA MET A 25 9.24 -55.81 -30.15
C MET A 25 8.49 -54.76 -31.00
N MET A 26 7.98 -53.68 -30.38
CA MET A 26 7.40 -52.53 -31.08
C MET A 26 8.45 -51.58 -31.68
N LEU A 27 9.71 -51.67 -31.24
CA LEU A 27 10.80 -50.79 -31.67
C LEU A 27 11.45 -51.20 -33.02
N LEU A 28 11.13 -52.37 -33.57
CA LEU A 28 11.86 -52.93 -34.71
C LEU A 28 11.06 -53.12 -36.01
N SER A 29 9.76 -52.81 -36.05
CA SER A 29 8.92 -53.11 -37.23
C SER A 29 8.16 -51.94 -37.86
N SER A 30 8.33 -50.72 -37.38
CA SER A 30 7.82 -49.54 -38.07
C SER A 30 8.81 -48.41 -37.90
N GLY A 31 9.32 -47.88 -39.01
CA GLY A 31 10.06 -46.64 -39.03
C GLY A 31 9.21 -45.53 -38.40
N PHE A 32 9.36 -45.34 -37.09
CA PHE A 32 8.91 -44.14 -36.40
C PHE A 32 9.87 -43.04 -36.82
N THR A 33 9.55 -42.37 -37.93
CA THR A 33 10.07 -41.03 -38.17
C THR A 33 9.76 -40.22 -36.91
N MET A 34 10.77 -39.72 -36.21
CA MET A 34 10.67 -38.89 -34.99
C MET A 34 10.06 -37.51 -35.27
N ASN A 35 9.05 -37.42 -36.14
CA ASN A 35 8.25 -36.23 -36.45
C ASN A 35 7.01 -36.09 -35.55
N GLY A 36 6.83 -36.96 -34.55
CA GLY A 36 5.64 -37.00 -33.71
C GLY A 36 5.67 -36.13 -32.46
N PHE A 37 6.81 -35.53 -32.10
CA PHE A 37 6.90 -34.66 -30.92
C PHE A 37 6.82 -33.19 -31.31
N PRO A 38 5.90 -32.42 -30.71
CA PRO A 38 5.80 -30.98 -30.96
C PRO A 38 7.11 -30.27 -30.54
N LYS A 39 7.62 -29.38 -31.39
CA LYS A 39 8.92 -28.71 -31.20
C LYS A 39 8.97 -27.79 -29.98
N ASN A 40 7.83 -27.36 -29.48
CA ASN A 40 7.66 -26.49 -28.31
C ASN A 40 7.41 -27.28 -27.01
N MET A 41 7.70 -28.58 -26.99
CA MET A 41 7.58 -29.37 -25.77
C MET A 41 8.68 -28.98 -24.78
N HIS A 42 8.28 -28.65 -23.55
CA HIS A 42 9.16 -28.26 -22.45
C HIS A 42 8.76 -28.99 -21.18
N ARG A 43 9.66 -29.00 -20.20
CA ARG A 43 9.42 -29.61 -18.90
C ARG A 43 8.77 -28.60 -17.97
N VAL A 44 7.75 -29.02 -17.24
CA VAL A 44 7.19 -28.26 -16.13
C VAL A 44 7.42 -29.00 -14.81
N SER A 45 7.74 -28.26 -13.76
CA SER A 45 7.79 -28.73 -12.38
C SER A 45 6.85 -27.87 -11.55
N VAL A 46 5.77 -28.47 -11.04
CA VAL A 46 4.81 -27.77 -10.18
C VAL A 46 5.01 -28.23 -8.75
N HIS A 47 5.35 -27.29 -7.86
CA HIS A 47 5.47 -27.49 -6.43
C HIS A 47 4.17 -27.06 -5.76
N VAL A 48 3.42 -28.02 -5.22
CA VAL A 48 2.11 -27.78 -4.63
C VAL A 48 1.86 -28.81 -3.53
N ASP A 49 1.28 -28.38 -2.41
CA ASP A 49 0.91 -29.25 -1.27
C ASP A 49 2.06 -30.10 -0.71
N GLY A 50 3.31 -29.63 -0.84
CA GLY A 50 4.51 -30.34 -0.42
C GLY A 50 5.00 -31.41 -1.41
N GLU A 51 4.31 -31.58 -2.54
CA GLU A 51 4.68 -32.48 -3.62
C GLU A 51 5.26 -31.73 -4.82
N THR A 52 6.01 -32.45 -5.66
CA THR A 52 6.52 -31.93 -6.93
C THR A 52 6.00 -32.79 -8.08
N ILE A 53 5.15 -32.20 -8.91
CA ILE A 53 4.61 -32.84 -10.11
C ILE A 53 5.49 -32.44 -11.29
N ASN A 54 6.10 -33.42 -11.94
CA ASN A 54 6.92 -33.20 -13.13
C ASN A 54 6.22 -33.77 -14.36
N ASP A 55 6.13 -32.99 -15.43
CA ASP A 55 5.54 -33.43 -16.68
C ASP A 55 6.18 -32.73 -17.89
N MET A 56 6.03 -33.33 -19.07
CA MET A 56 6.37 -32.71 -20.35
C MET A 56 5.11 -32.13 -20.97
N THR A 57 5.14 -30.86 -21.36
CA THR A 57 3.96 -30.17 -21.88
C THR A 57 4.32 -29.20 -23.01
N VAL A 58 3.33 -28.88 -23.83
CA VAL A 58 3.39 -27.79 -24.80
C VAL A 58 2.70 -26.53 -24.29
N GLN A 59 1.99 -26.63 -23.17
CA GLN A 59 1.26 -25.53 -22.57
C GLN A 59 2.23 -24.54 -21.96
N THR A 60 2.03 -23.26 -22.22
CA THR A 60 2.88 -22.17 -21.69
C THR A 60 2.16 -21.34 -20.64
N GLN A 61 0.83 -21.38 -20.61
CA GLN A 61 0.03 -20.66 -19.62
C GLN A 61 -0.10 -21.50 -18.35
N PRO A 62 0.15 -20.93 -17.15
CA PRO A 62 0.02 -21.64 -15.88
C PRO A 62 -1.33 -22.33 -15.69
N ASN A 63 -2.44 -21.67 -16.03
CA ASN A 63 -3.78 -22.22 -15.87
C ASN A 63 -4.01 -23.50 -16.69
N ASP A 64 -3.48 -23.56 -17.92
CA ASP A 64 -3.58 -24.75 -18.77
C ASP A 64 -2.69 -25.89 -18.26
N ILE A 65 -1.52 -25.54 -17.69
CA ILE A 65 -0.62 -26.49 -17.03
C ILE A 65 -1.32 -27.10 -15.80
N PHE A 66 -1.93 -26.26 -14.96
CA PHE A 66 -2.68 -26.70 -13.78
C PHE A 66 -3.84 -27.62 -14.17
N ALA A 67 -4.66 -27.22 -15.15
CA ALA A 67 -5.78 -28.04 -15.63
C ALA A 67 -5.32 -29.41 -16.17
N LYS A 68 -4.20 -29.45 -16.93
CA LYS A 68 -3.61 -30.69 -17.42
C LYS A 68 -3.14 -31.60 -16.28
N LEU A 69 -2.53 -31.01 -15.25
CA LEU A 69 -1.96 -31.75 -14.12
C LEU A 69 -3.00 -32.08 -13.04
N GLY A 70 -4.25 -31.64 -13.20
CA GLY A 70 -5.30 -31.83 -12.19
C GLY A 70 -5.06 -31.00 -10.92
N VAL A 71 -4.32 -29.89 -11.03
CA VAL A 71 -4.11 -28.95 -9.94
C VAL A 71 -5.22 -27.90 -10.00
N GLU A 72 -6.08 -27.88 -8.99
CA GLU A 72 -7.11 -26.84 -8.85
C GLU A 72 -6.63 -25.78 -7.86
N LEU A 73 -6.72 -24.51 -8.23
CA LEU A 73 -6.37 -23.39 -7.35
C LEU A 73 -7.62 -22.86 -6.65
N GLY A 74 -7.51 -22.63 -5.34
CA GLY A 74 -8.50 -21.89 -4.56
C GLY A 74 -8.51 -20.40 -4.94
N GLU A 75 -9.59 -19.70 -4.57
CA GLU A 75 -9.81 -18.29 -4.90
C GLU A 75 -8.65 -17.37 -4.50
N LYS A 76 -8.00 -17.66 -3.37
CA LYS A 76 -6.88 -16.89 -2.82
C LYS A 76 -5.54 -17.61 -2.90
N ASP A 77 -5.47 -18.74 -3.59
CA ASP A 77 -4.18 -19.38 -3.84
C ASP A 77 -3.36 -18.49 -4.78
N THR A 78 -2.05 -18.43 -4.54
CA THR A 78 -1.12 -17.71 -5.41
C THR A 78 -0.09 -18.66 -5.97
N TYR A 79 0.59 -18.26 -7.04
CA TYR A 79 1.68 -19.03 -7.59
C TYR A 79 2.78 -18.11 -8.12
N GLU A 80 4.01 -18.61 -8.10
CA GLU A 80 5.17 -17.98 -8.71
C GLU A 80 5.68 -18.86 -9.84
N VAL A 81 6.00 -18.25 -10.98
CA VAL A 81 6.59 -18.93 -12.13
C VAL A 81 8.05 -18.50 -12.25
N ARG A 82 8.94 -19.47 -12.42
CA ARG A 82 10.35 -19.26 -12.73
C ARG A 82 10.71 -20.05 -13.98
N GLU A 83 11.28 -19.36 -14.95
CA GLU A 83 11.82 -20.01 -16.14
C GLU A 83 13.26 -20.45 -15.87
N GLY A 84 13.58 -21.68 -16.24
CA GLY A 84 14.93 -22.21 -16.20
C GLY A 84 15.82 -21.48 -17.20
N ALA A 85 17.11 -21.35 -16.86
CA ALA A 85 18.09 -20.67 -17.70
C ALA A 85 18.27 -21.31 -19.09
N ASP A 86 17.81 -22.55 -19.26
CA ASP A 86 17.84 -23.29 -20.53
C ASP A 86 16.64 -22.98 -21.45
N GLY A 87 15.64 -22.24 -20.96
CA GLY A 87 14.40 -21.92 -21.68
C GLY A 87 13.53 -23.14 -21.99
N ARG A 88 13.82 -24.30 -21.38
CA ARG A 88 13.12 -25.58 -21.62
C ARG A 88 12.53 -26.17 -20.35
N HIS A 89 12.70 -25.48 -19.23
CA HIS A 89 12.13 -25.83 -17.95
C HIS A 89 11.35 -24.65 -17.38
N THR A 90 10.14 -24.90 -16.91
CA THR A 90 9.34 -23.93 -16.15
C THR A 90 9.04 -24.52 -14.78
N GLU A 91 9.39 -23.79 -13.74
CA GLU A 91 9.12 -24.11 -12.34
C GLU A 91 7.95 -23.26 -11.85
N ILE A 92 6.92 -23.89 -11.30
CA ILE A 92 5.74 -23.20 -10.77
C ILE A 92 5.61 -23.57 -9.29
N SER A 93 5.70 -22.59 -8.40
CA SER A 93 5.51 -22.77 -6.96
C SER A 93 4.14 -22.25 -6.55
N VAL A 94 3.24 -23.15 -6.15
CA VAL A 94 1.90 -22.81 -5.66
C VAL A 94 1.95 -22.59 -4.16
N ARG A 95 1.30 -21.54 -3.69
CA ARG A 95 1.07 -21.24 -2.29
C ARG A 95 -0.43 -21.28 -2.00
N ARG A 96 -0.84 -22.29 -1.23
CA ARG A 96 -2.22 -22.44 -0.76
C ARG A 96 -2.59 -21.33 0.21
N ALA A 97 -3.78 -20.77 0.03
CA ALA A 97 -4.41 -19.93 1.01
C ALA A 97 -4.76 -20.77 2.24
N VAL A 98 -4.42 -20.25 3.41
CA VAL A 98 -4.77 -20.88 4.69
C VAL A 98 -5.78 -20.01 5.43
N PRO A 99 -6.69 -20.62 6.20
CA PRO A 99 -7.61 -19.86 7.03
C PRO A 99 -6.84 -19.22 8.19
N VAL A 100 -7.02 -17.93 8.42
CA VAL A 100 -6.52 -17.21 9.60
C VAL A 100 -7.67 -16.47 10.25
N THR A 101 -7.48 -16.07 11.51
CA THR A 101 -8.47 -15.30 12.26
C THR A 101 -7.91 -13.91 12.52
N ILE A 102 -8.63 -12.86 12.12
CA ILE A 102 -8.30 -11.47 12.44
C ILE A 102 -9.32 -10.98 13.47
N SER A 103 -8.84 -10.42 14.58
CA SER A 103 -9.67 -9.88 15.65
C SER A 103 -9.37 -8.39 15.87
N PHE A 104 -10.41 -7.55 15.91
CA PHE A 104 -10.30 -6.10 16.11
C PHE A 104 -11.55 -5.54 16.78
N TRP A 105 -11.38 -4.72 17.82
CA TRP A 105 -12.48 -4.05 18.55
C TRP A 105 -13.66 -4.95 18.96
N GLY A 106 -13.40 -6.22 19.28
CA GLY A 106 -14.42 -7.19 19.70
C GLY A 106 -15.03 -8.00 18.56
N ASP A 107 -14.78 -7.61 17.32
CA ASP A 107 -15.15 -8.39 16.14
C ASP A 107 -14.04 -9.38 15.78
N THR A 108 -14.45 -10.55 15.29
CA THR A 108 -13.54 -11.61 14.85
C THR A 108 -14.00 -12.12 13.50
N GLN A 109 -13.09 -12.10 12.53
CA GLN A 109 -13.34 -12.56 11.18
C GLN A 109 -12.37 -13.68 10.83
N GLN A 110 -12.90 -14.78 10.28
CA GLN A 110 -12.09 -15.81 9.66
C GLN A 110 -11.93 -15.47 8.18
N VAL A 111 -10.69 -15.47 7.71
CA VAL A 111 -10.36 -15.04 6.36
C VAL A 111 -9.32 -15.97 5.74
N MET A 112 -9.36 -16.15 4.42
CA MET A 112 -8.38 -16.95 3.68
C MET A 112 -7.23 -16.06 3.22
N THR A 113 -5.98 -16.50 3.31
CA THR A 113 -4.85 -15.69 2.82
C THR A 113 -3.69 -16.57 2.36
N SER A 114 -3.03 -16.17 1.29
CA SER A 114 -1.73 -16.71 0.87
C SER A 114 -0.57 -15.79 1.29
N GLY A 115 -0.79 -14.84 2.19
CA GLY A 115 0.26 -13.96 2.73
C GLY A 115 1.41 -14.78 3.34
N ARG A 116 2.64 -14.25 3.28
CA ARG A 116 3.81 -14.93 3.86
C ARG A 116 3.94 -14.59 5.33
N THR A 117 3.68 -13.35 5.68
CA THR A 117 3.81 -12.81 7.03
C THR A 117 2.49 -12.22 7.52
N VAL A 118 2.36 -12.04 8.84
CA VAL A 118 1.20 -11.35 9.43
C VAL A 118 1.03 -9.96 8.83
N GLY A 119 2.13 -9.25 8.55
CA GLY A 119 2.11 -7.95 7.88
C GLY A 119 1.41 -8.03 6.52
N ASP A 120 1.73 -9.02 5.69
CA ASP A 120 1.07 -9.21 4.40
C ASP A 120 -0.45 -9.36 4.56
N VAL A 121 -0.89 -10.15 5.54
CA VAL A 121 -2.32 -10.37 5.83
C VAL A 121 -3.00 -9.08 6.28
N VAL A 122 -2.39 -8.34 7.20
CA VAL A 122 -2.95 -7.09 7.73
C VAL A 122 -3.11 -6.05 6.60
N ALA A 123 -2.12 -5.95 5.71
CA ALA A 123 -2.21 -5.09 4.53
C ALA A 123 -3.25 -5.57 3.51
N GLU A 124 -3.30 -6.88 3.22
CA GLU A 124 -4.25 -7.50 2.27
C GLU A 124 -5.71 -7.19 2.66
N TYR A 125 -6.01 -7.20 3.96
CA TYR A 125 -7.35 -6.92 4.50
C TYR A 125 -7.61 -5.43 4.81
N GLY A 126 -6.70 -4.53 4.41
CA GLY A 126 -6.94 -3.08 4.41
C GLY A 126 -6.70 -2.37 5.74
N TYR A 127 -6.01 -3.00 6.69
CA TYR A 127 -5.66 -2.37 7.96
C TYR A 127 -4.37 -1.55 7.85
N ASN A 128 -4.40 -0.30 8.32
CA ASN A 128 -3.24 0.58 8.33
C ASN A 128 -2.33 0.23 9.52
N MET A 129 -1.15 -0.33 9.27
CA MET A 129 -0.16 -0.70 10.29
C MET A 129 0.33 0.49 11.14
N ASN A 130 0.14 1.73 10.67
CA ASN A 130 0.49 2.92 11.45
C ASN A 130 -0.58 3.28 12.49
N GLU A 131 -1.78 2.71 12.38
CA GLU A 131 -2.92 3.00 13.26
C GLU A 131 -3.26 1.85 14.22
N VAL A 132 -2.69 0.67 13.98
CA VAL A 132 -2.96 -0.53 14.77
C VAL A 132 -1.67 -1.20 15.22
N ASP A 133 -1.67 -1.67 16.45
CA ASP A 133 -0.68 -2.62 16.95
C ASP A 133 -1.09 -4.04 16.56
N VAL A 134 -0.13 -4.84 16.12
CA VAL A 134 -0.36 -6.17 15.54
C VAL A 134 0.30 -7.23 16.41
N SER A 135 -0.47 -8.24 16.79
CA SER A 135 0.01 -9.40 17.54
C SER A 135 -0.50 -10.71 16.92
N PRO A 136 0.35 -11.70 16.61
CA PRO A 136 1.80 -11.67 16.72
C PRO A 136 2.44 -10.67 15.74
N GLY A 137 3.71 -10.34 15.92
CA GLY A 137 4.37 -9.24 15.19
C GLY A 137 4.36 -9.43 13.68
N VAL A 138 4.48 -8.32 12.93
CA VAL A 138 4.26 -8.28 11.47
C VAL A 138 5.13 -9.23 10.66
N GLU A 139 6.34 -9.56 11.12
CA GLU A 139 7.25 -10.50 10.44
C GLU A 139 6.93 -11.98 10.73
N THR A 140 5.94 -12.27 11.58
CA THR A 140 5.57 -13.63 11.96
C THR A 140 5.07 -14.39 10.72
N PRO A 141 5.64 -15.56 10.38
CA PRO A 141 5.16 -16.37 9.28
C PRO A 141 3.71 -16.83 9.47
N VAL A 142 2.91 -16.78 8.40
CA VAL A 142 1.51 -17.21 8.43
C VAL A 142 1.42 -18.73 8.41
N THR A 143 0.59 -19.27 9.30
CA THR A 143 0.22 -20.69 9.34
C THR A 143 -1.29 -20.85 9.42
N ALA A 144 -1.80 -22.05 9.10
CA ALA A 144 -3.23 -22.33 9.20
C ALA A 144 -3.73 -22.13 10.63
N HIS A 145 -4.89 -21.48 10.74
CA HIS A 145 -5.57 -21.10 11.97
C HIS A 145 -4.81 -20.11 12.86
N LEU A 146 -3.82 -19.39 12.31
CA LEU A 146 -3.14 -18.33 13.04
C LEU A 146 -4.15 -17.25 13.48
N ALA A 147 -4.09 -16.88 14.76
CA ALA A 147 -4.89 -15.81 15.33
C ALA A 147 -4.08 -14.51 15.34
N ILE A 148 -4.55 -13.53 14.57
CA ILE A 148 -4.02 -12.18 14.48
C ILE A 148 -4.95 -11.26 15.27
N ARG A 149 -4.39 -10.57 16.25
CA ARG A 149 -5.06 -9.55 17.03
C ARG A 149 -4.54 -8.18 16.62
N LEU A 150 -5.47 -7.33 16.24
CA LEU A 150 -5.25 -5.91 16.02
C LEU A 150 -5.76 -5.17 17.25
N THR A 151 -4.98 -4.22 17.75
CA THR A 151 -5.41 -3.28 18.79
C THR A 151 -5.16 -1.86 18.29
N GLU A 152 -5.95 -0.90 18.76
CA GLU A 152 -5.69 0.50 18.41
C GLU A 152 -4.30 0.91 18.92
N ASN A 153 -3.50 1.54 18.06
CA ASN A 153 -2.23 2.11 18.48
C ASN A 153 -2.52 3.44 19.22
N GLU A 154 -2.22 3.48 20.52
CA GLU A 154 -2.53 4.63 21.38
C GLU A 154 -1.86 5.92 20.88
N GLN A 155 -0.63 5.86 20.38
CA GLN A 155 0.07 7.05 19.87
C GLN A 155 -0.60 7.60 18.62
N ALA A 156 -1.01 6.72 17.69
CA ALA A 156 -1.74 7.11 16.50
C ALA A 156 -3.13 7.67 16.85
N ALA A 157 -3.82 7.07 17.83
CA ALA A 157 -5.10 7.54 18.34
C ALA A 157 -5.00 8.94 18.98
N GLU A 158 -3.98 9.17 19.80
CA GLU A 158 -3.70 10.49 20.39
C GLU A 158 -3.43 11.54 19.32
N GLN A 159 -2.60 11.21 18.32
CA GLN A 159 -2.32 12.11 17.20
C GLN A 159 -3.57 12.44 16.38
N ARG A 160 -4.42 11.44 16.11
CA ARG A 160 -5.71 11.63 15.43
C ARG A 160 -6.62 12.57 16.22
N ARG A 161 -6.81 12.31 17.52
CA ARG A 161 -7.63 13.15 18.41
C ARG A 161 -7.08 14.56 18.55
N ALA A 162 -5.76 14.73 18.57
CA ALA A 162 -5.12 16.05 18.60
C ALA A 162 -5.39 16.83 17.30
N ARG A 163 -5.22 16.19 16.14
CA ARG A 163 -5.55 16.78 14.83
C ARG A 163 -7.03 17.11 14.70
N GLU A 164 -7.92 16.25 15.19
CA GLU A 164 -9.36 16.50 15.20
C GLU A 164 -9.74 17.67 16.10
N ARG A 165 -9.16 17.78 17.31
CA ARG A 165 -9.38 18.92 18.21
C ARG A 165 -8.85 20.23 17.61
N GLU A 166 -7.72 20.16 16.92
CA GLU A 166 -7.17 21.29 16.17
C GLU A 166 -8.09 21.66 15.01
N ALA A 167 -8.52 20.70 14.20
CA ALA A 167 -9.48 20.90 13.11
C ALA A 167 -10.84 21.42 13.60
N GLU A 168 -11.31 20.98 14.75
CA GLU A 168 -12.56 21.44 15.37
C GLU A 168 -12.42 22.88 15.90
N ARG A 169 -11.28 23.19 16.54
CA ARG A 169 -10.93 24.56 16.95
C ARG A 169 -10.83 25.50 15.75
N VAL A 170 -10.30 25.00 14.63
CA VAL A 170 -10.24 25.67 13.34
C VAL A 170 -11.67 25.85 12.78
N SER A 171 -12.52 24.83 12.79
CA SER A 171 -13.89 24.89 12.23
C SER A 171 -14.83 25.89 12.91
N ARG A 172 -14.61 26.21 14.20
CA ARG A 172 -15.44 27.17 14.95
C ARG A 172 -15.11 28.65 14.65
N GLY A 173 -14.16 28.96 13.77
CA GLY A 173 -13.83 30.35 13.41
C GLY A 173 -12.87 30.57 12.23
N ILE A 174 -12.46 29.52 11.51
CA ILE A 174 -11.60 29.62 10.32
C ILE A 174 -12.43 29.26 9.08
N PRO A 175 -12.47 30.12 8.05
CA PRO A 175 -13.17 29.82 6.80
C PRO A 175 -12.60 28.57 6.09
N ARG A 176 -13.37 27.97 5.17
CA ARG A 176 -12.89 26.84 4.36
C ARG A 176 -11.60 27.20 3.63
N TYR A 177 -10.64 26.29 3.63
CA TYR A 177 -9.30 26.52 3.12
C TYR A 177 -8.80 25.33 2.31
N ARG A 178 -7.89 25.60 1.36
CA ARG A 178 -7.28 24.60 0.47
C ARG A 178 -5.84 24.25 0.82
N ALA A 179 -5.16 25.10 1.60
CA ALA A 179 -3.79 24.86 2.09
C ALA A 179 -3.55 25.58 3.43
N ALA A 180 -2.60 25.09 4.22
CA ALA A 180 -2.14 25.73 5.46
C ALA A 180 -0.61 25.71 5.54
N TYR A 181 -0.01 26.79 6.05
CA TYR A 181 1.43 26.96 6.19
C TYR A 181 1.80 27.52 7.56
N THR A 182 2.81 26.93 8.21
CA THR A 182 3.52 27.58 9.32
C THR A 182 4.56 28.54 8.75
N MET A 183 4.39 29.85 8.98
CA MET A 183 5.26 30.90 8.43
C MET A 183 5.89 31.75 9.53
N ARG A 184 7.10 32.26 9.28
CA ARG A 184 7.74 33.28 10.12
C ARG A 184 7.12 34.63 9.79
N ALA A 185 6.35 35.18 10.73
CA ALA A 185 5.69 36.46 10.59
C ALA A 185 6.52 37.61 11.16
N SER A 186 6.49 38.73 10.44
CA SER A 186 6.76 40.07 10.95
C SER A 186 5.56 40.98 10.72
N ALA A 187 5.69 42.24 11.10
CA ALA A 187 4.71 43.28 10.85
C ALA A 187 5.39 44.50 10.22
N TYR A 188 4.67 45.19 9.33
CA TYR A 188 5.07 46.44 8.69
C TYR A 188 3.91 47.44 8.69
N LEU A 189 4.20 48.71 8.49
CA LEU A 189 3.22 49.78 8.37
C LEU A 189 3.03 50.17 6.89
N PRO A 190 1.84 50.70 6.51
CA PRO A 190 1.62 51.24 5.18
C PRO A 190 2.64 52.29 4.74
N SER A 191 3.20 53.04 5.70
CA SER A 191 4.20 54.07 5.44
C SER A 191 5.64 53.54 5.31
N ASP A 192 5.89 52.26 5.60
CA ASP A 192 7.23 51.70 5.57
C ASP A 192 7.77 51.60 4.13
N GLY A 193 9.09 51.72 3.96
CA GLY A 193 9.74 51.73 2.64
C GLY A 193 9.59 53.05 1.90
N GLY A 194 9.16 53.00 0.63
CA GLY A 194 9.08 54.17 -0.27
C GLY A 194 7.99 55.20 0.07
N GLY A 195 7.24 55.00 1.16
CA GLY A 195 6.27 55.96 1.70
C GLY A 195 4.98 56.12 0.90
N ALA A 196 4.85 55.48 -0.27
CA ALA A 196 3.66 55.57 -1.12
C ALA A 196 2.48 54.73 -0.61
N GLY A 197 2.73 53.73 0.24
CA GLY A 197 1.70 52.81 0.75
C GLY A 197 1.01 51.99 -0.33
N ILE A 198 1.71 51.71 -1.43
CA ILE A 198 1.22 50.90 -2.55
C ILE A 198 1.98 49.59 -2.59
N THR A 199 1.23 48.49 -2.56
CA THR A 199 1.76 47.12 -2.62
C THR A 199 2.13 46.69 -4.04
N ALA A 200 2.84 45.56 -4.18
CA ALA A 200 3.23 44.99 -5.47
C ALA A 200 2.06 44.77 -6.45
N THR A 201 0.86 44.50 -5.96
CA THR A 201 -0.36 44.36 -6.81
C THR A 201 -1.05 45.68 -7.14
N GLY A 202 -0.58 46.81 -6.59
CA GLY A 202 -1.19 48.12 -6.73
C GLY A 202 -2.27 48.43 -5.69
N MET A 203 -2.56 47.52 -4.76
CA MET A 203 -3.47 47.78 -3.64
C MET A 203 -2.84 48.72 -2.61
N ALA A 204 -3.66 49.55 -1.97
CA ALA A 204 -3.22 50.33 -0.82
C ALA A 204 -2.90 49.38 0.35
N ALA A 205 -1.72 49.55 0.95
CA ALA A 205 -1.32 48.84 2.15
C ALA A 205 -2.19 49.29 3.33
N ARG A 206 -2.80 48.33 4.01
CA ARG A 206 -3.65 48.48 5.19
C ARG A 206 -3.84 47.11 5.85
N ARG A 207 -4.39 47.08 7.06
CA ARG A 207 -4.79 45.82 7.70
C ARG A 207 -5.69 44.99 6.78
N GLY A 208 -5.36 43.70 6.68
CA GLY A 208 -5.94 42.76 5.72
C GLY A 208 -5.16 42.66 4.40
N VAL A 209 -4.03 43.33 4.27
CA VAL A 209 -3.08 43.16 3.15
C VAL A 209 -1.76 42.65 3.70
N VAL A 210 -1.19 41.61 3.07
CA VAL A 210 0.06 40.99 3.54
C VAL A 210 1.08 40.85 2.43
N ALA A 211 2.35 40.86 2.81
CA ALA A 211 3.45 40.52 1.93
C ALA A 211 3.82 39.04 2.05
N VAL A 212 4.00 38.36 0.92
CA VAL A 212 4.37 36.93 0.85
C VAL A 212 5.44 36.68 -0.22
N ASP A 213 6.03 35.49 -0.22
CA ASP A 213 6.75 34.97 -1.37
C ASP A 213 5.76 34.39 -2.39
N PRO A 214 5.64 34.94 -3.62
CA PRO A 214 4.72 34.45 -4.64
C PRO A 214 4.96 33.01 -5.10
N ASN A 215 6.17 32.47 -4.89
CA ASN A 215 6.48 31.07 -5.20
C ASN A 215 5.89 30.09 -4.17
N VAL A 216 5.56 30.59 -2.97
CA VAL A 216 4.92 29.80 -1.90
C VAL A 216 3.42 30.07 -1.86
N ILE A 217 3.02 31.34 -1.83
CA ILE A 217 1.62 31.79 -1.84
C ILE A 217 1.43 32.77 -3.00
N PRO A 218 0.71 32.40 -4.07
CA PRO A 218 0.47 33.30 -5.20
C PRO A 218 -0.24 34.59 -4.78
N LEU A 219 0.17 35.72 -5.37
CA LEU A 219 -0.52 37.01 -5.18
C LEU A 219 -1.99 36.91 -5.61
N GLY A 220 -2.87 37.61 -4.89
CA GLY A 220 -4.32 37.53 -5.01
C GLY A 220 -4.97 36.46 -4.13
N SER A 221 -4.20 35.58 -3.49
CA SER A 221 -4.75 34.57 -2.58
C SER A 221 -5.44 35.20 -1.37
N ARG A 222 -6.64 34.72 -1.05
CA ARG A 222 -7.33 35.03 0.21
C ARG A 222 -6.77 34.16 1.32
N LEU A 223 -6.48 34.77 2.45
CA LEU A 223 -5.85 34.13 3.60
C LEU A 223 -6.68 34.34 4.87
N TYR A 224 -6.50 33.46 5.84
CA TYR A 224 -6.88 33.70 7.22
C TYR A 224 -5.69 33.43 8.13
N ILE A 225 -5.38 34.39 9.01
CA ILE A 225 -4.29 34.30 9.98
C ILE A 225 -4.90 34.45 11.37
N PRO A 226 -4.90 33.40 12.22
CA PRO A 226 -5.47 33.48 13.57
C PRO A 226 -4.88 34.62 14.39
N GLY A 227 -5.74 35.46 14.97
CA GLY A 227 -5.33 36.64 15.74
C GLY A 227 -5.06 37.91 14.90
N TYR A 228 -5.02 37.80 13.57
CA TYR A 228 -4.92 38.95 12.66
C TYR A 228 -6.22 39.14 11.85
N GLY A 229 -6.81 38.05 11.34
CA GLY A 229 -8.06 38.02 10.57
C GLY A 229 -7.88 37.57 9.13
N GLU A 230 -8.89 37.86 8.29
CA GLU A 230 -8.81 37.65 6.84
C GLU A 230 -7.83 38.63 6.19
N ALA A 231 -7.11 38.16 5.17
CA ALA A 231 -6.15 38.97 4.43
C ALA A 231 -6.07 38.59 2.94
N ILE A 232 -5.44 39.47 2.15
CA ILE A 232 -5.11 39.23 0.75
C ILE A 232 -3.59 39.31 0.59
N ALA A 233 -3.01 38.28 -0.03
CA ALA A 233 -1.61 38.29 -0.48
C ALA A 233 -1.47 39.29 -1.63
N ALA A 234 -1.07 40.52 -1.33
CA ALA A 234 -1.05 41.60 -2.32
C ALA A 234 0.29 42.32 -2.42
N ASP A 235 1.25 41.97 -1.56
CA ASP A 235 2.57 42.59 -1.56
C ASP A 235 3.71 41.58 -1.58
N THR A 236 4.91 42.09 -1.83
CA THR A 236 6.16 41.32 -1.80
C THR A 236 7.26 42.16 -1.17
N GLY A 237 8.31 41.53 -0.64
CA GLY A 237 9.46 42.26 -0.12
C GLY A 237 10.74 41.45 -0.30
N GLY A 238 11.88 42.13 -0.44
CA GLY A 238 13.17 41.46 -0.67
C GLY A 238 13.58 40.51 0.48
N ALA A 239 13.09 40.74 1.69
CA ALA A 239 13.30 39.87 2.85
C ALA A 239 12.18 38.83 3.07
N ILE A 240 11.09 38.90 2.30
CA ILE A 240 9.92 38.03 2.41
C ILE A 240 10.07 36.90 1.40
N VAL A 241 10.92 35.93 1.75
CA VAL A 241 11.29 34.79 0.91
C VAL A 241 10.99 33.48 1.66
N GLY A 242 10.52 32.47 0.93
CA GLY A 242 10.10 31.16 1.46
C GLY A 242 8.88 31.27 2.37
N ASN A 243 8.90 30.51 3.48
CA ASN A 243 7.83 30.52 4.49
C ASN A 243 7.92 31.75 5.41
N THR A 244 7.99 32.94 4.84
CA THR A 244 7.99 34.23 5.54
C THR A 244 6.76 35.04 5.10
N ILE A 245 6.12 35.73 6.05
CA ILE A 245 4.96 36.60 5.80
C ILE A 245 5.13 37.93 6.55
N ASP A 246 4.71 39.04 5.95
CA ASP A 246 4.69 40.34 6.62
C ASP A 246 3.26 40.87 6.72
N LEU A 247 2.81 41.13 7.95
CA LEU A 247 1.43 41.55 8.22
C LEU A 247 1.34 43.08 8.28
N CYS A 248 0.49 43.69 7.45
CA CYS A 248 0.30 45.12 7.50
C CYS A 248 -0.50 45.52 8.75
N MET A 249 0.07 46.41 9.56
CA MET A 249 -0.53 46.92 10.79
C MET A 249 -0.86 48.40 10.64
N GLU A 250 -1.85 48.89 11.38
CA GLU A 250 -2.28 50.29 11.27
C GLU A 250 -1.43 51.24 12.12
N SER A 251 -0.68 50.71 13.10
CA SER A 251 0.15 51.53 13.99
C SER A 251 1.47 50.87 14.35
N TYR A 252 2.48 51.71 14.59
CA TYR A 252 3.81 51.27 15.03
C TYR A 252 3.75 50.47 16.33
N ASP A 253 2.95 50.91 17.29
CA ASP A 253 2.79 50.22 18.58
C ASP A 253 2.22 48.81 18.39
N GLU A 254 1.25 48.64 17.47
CA GLU A 254 0.72 47.32 17.12
C GLU A 254 1.79 46.43 16.50
N ALA A 255 2.60 46.96 15.57
CA ALA A 255 3.69 46.21 14.96
C ALA A 255 4.74 45.76 15.99
N ILE A 256 5.10 46.64 16.93
CA ILE A 256 6.05 46.33 18.02
C ILE A 256 5.48 45.31 18.99
N GLN A 257 4.21 45.44 19.37
CA GLN A 257 3.54 44.47 20.25
C GLN A 257 3.40 43.09 19.59
N PHE A 258 3.15 43.05 18.28
CA PHE A 258 3.08 41.79 17.53
C PHE A 258 4.44 41.09 17.49
N GLY A 259 5.52 41.84 17.22
CA GLY A 259 6.89 41.33 17.17
C GLY A 259 7.13 40.32 16.03
N ARG A 260 8.25 39.59 16.08
CA ARG A 260 8.51 38.48 15.15
C ARG A 260 8.13 37.16 15.81
N ARG A 261 7.34 36.35 15.11
CA ARG A 261 6.83 35.08 15.65
C ARG A 261 6.43 34.11 14.54
N SER A 262 6.32 32.84 14.87
CA SER A 262 5.69 31.87 13.96
C SER A 262 4.17 31.99 14.04
N VAL A 263 3.50 31.91 12.88
CA VAL A 263 2.04 31.91 12.75
C VAL A 263 1.59 30.84 11.77
N GLU A 264 0.36 30.38 11.94
CA GLU A 264 -0.33 29.56 10.94
C GLU A 264 -1.06 30.46 9.94
N VAL A 265 -0.94 30.15 8.65
CA VAL A 265 -1.55 30.89 7.54
C VAL A 265 -2.39 29.92 6.72
N TYR A 266 -3.70 30.16 6.65
CA TYR A 266 -4.64 29.33 5.91
C TYR A 266 -4.97 30.00 4.57
N VAL A 267 -4.73 29.33 3.45
CA VAL A 267 -5.14 29.79 2.12
C VAL A 267 -6.57 29.36 1.86
N LEU A 268 -7.48 30.33 1.78
CA LEU A 268 -8.92 30.09 1.67
C LEU A 268 -9.31 29.54 0.29
N GLU A 269 -10.46 28.86 0.23
CA GLU A 269 -11.11 28.43 -1.03
C GLU A 269 -11.55 29.63 -1.89
#